data_AF-A0A9P8QSH6-F1
#
_entry.id   AF-A0A9P8QSH6-F1
#
_cell.length_a   1.000
_cell.length_b   1.000
_cell.length_c   1.000
_cell.angle_alpha   90.00
_cell.angle_beta   90.00
_cell.angle_gamma   90.00
#
_symmetry.space_group_name_H-M   'P 1'
#
loop_
_entity.id
_entity.type
_entity.pdbx_description
1 polymer ?
#
loop_
_entity_poly.entity_id
_entity_poly.type
_entity_poly.pdbx_seq_one_letter_code
_entity_poly.pdbx_strand_id
1 'polypeptide(L)'
;MGIPHLITTLESYASHEILQHQTVVIDGPALAYHVLHLCRTQGAILPSYCLLGQFVIDWLDRLEDQQVTIRAIYFDGYLPASKQLVRMERVVKVTSRLNLFYSANSTACPRKHVIPTNDIYLDTSSPARSTDKTSLDPSFLVPAIIDAIRGSPRYGGKCFIIPGEADAYCASDIAGHGGTILTSDSDLLAHDLANGKVVFFRDIHENASSMLACTVYAPREIYTKLGLSKSVDACRLGYERLRSPNATLPMLLKACSGPIVDAADYDQFRRQYVCHEEAPVPQLMEGSLLPLNTLDPRVSELLLQIGQAPKINGVQEKVKIFLPSLIENPNRGTSWDTSAHVRKLAYTAASHYLQCRSSVSVEEYRRVQNVFQKGREIPLLSHDMAESAASELSVLMSRVKETKIPQQHRWILLCLVLDVMESNQQGKKSHTLETLQRNGGSLATAKDKISWDIIHFSAHIQAGYYSLRILNQVLSAVVIKDNSADDLTLDLIQIRRLLSELPPLSEFPDICVQSDFIKISKELQIWRFLSECNITFEQAFPREPERSRHPIQERKQNKSGGELHGVNKKPGKKSNNTNRGNMFNILSIDR
;
A
#
# COMPACT_ATOMS: atom_id res chain seq x y z
N MET A 1 -3.31 -13.39 -11.30
CA MET A 1 -4.10 -13.81 -10.12
C MET A 1 -5.29 -14.61 -10.64
N GLY A 2 -6.07 -15.27 -9.78
CA GLY A 2 -7.28 -16.03 -10.17
C GLY A 2 -7.09 -17.50 -10.54
N ILE A 3 -8.07 -18.07 -11.25
CA ILE A 3 -8.12 -19.47 -11.70
C ILE A 3 -6.85 -19.88 -12.49
N PRO A 4 -6.03 -20.81 -11.95
CA PRO A 4 -4.78 -21.22 -12.58
C PRO A 4 -4.94 -21.74 -14.01
N HIS A 5 -4.07 -21.28 -14.90
CA HIS A 5 -3.99 -21.68 -16.32
C HIS A 5 -5.25 -21.43 -17.17
N LEU A 6 -6.25 -20.70 -16.66
CA LEU A 6 -7.45 -20.36 -17.44
C LEU A 6 -7.09 -19.51 -18.66
N ILE A 7 -6.25 -18.48 -18.47
CA ILE A 7 -5.84 -17.58 -19.57
C ILE A 7 -5.12 -18.36 -20.67
N THR A 8 -4.12 -19.17 -20.31
CA THR A 8 -3.35 -19.99 -21.28
C THR A 8 -4.22 -21.03 -21.99
N THR A 9 -5.32 -21.46 -21.36
CA THR A 9 -6.27 -22.40 -21.97
C THR A 9 -7.12 -21.71 -23.04
N LEU A 10 -7.42 -20.42 -22.87
CA LEU A 10 -8.32 -19.65 -23.72
C LEU A 10 -7.61 -18.76 -24.75
N GLU A 11 -6.30 -18.59 -24.62
CA GLU A 11 -5.46 -17.70 -25.42
C GLU A 11 -5.61 -17.91 -26.92
N SER A 12 -5.68 -19.16 -27.40
CA SER A 12 -5.86 -19.47 -28.83
C SER A 12 -7.22 -19.05 -29.42
N TYR A 13 -8.17 -18.66 -28.58
CA TYR A 13 -9.52 -18.24 -28.98
C TYR A 13 -9.76 -16.74 -28.83
N ALA A 14 -8.81 -16.04 -28.20
CA ALA A 14 -8.81 -14.59 -28.09
C ALA A 14 -8.58 -13.92 -29.44
N SER A 15 -9.02 -12.67 -29.57
CA SER A 15 -8.75 -11.83 -30.75
C SER A 15 -7.62 -10.86 -30.46
N HIS A 16 -6.84 -10.50 -31.48
CA HIS A 16 -5.90 -9.39 -31.39
C HIS A 16 -6.58 -8.12 -31.92
N GLU A 17 -6.68 -7.10 -31.10
CA GLU A 17 -7.38 -5.85 -31.42
C GLU A 17 -6.55 -4.64 -30.98
N ILE A 18 -6.88 -3.46 -31.53
CA ILE A 18 -6.33 -2.17 -31.10
C ILE A 18 -7.33 -1.54 -30.12
N LEU A 19 -6.84 -1.05 -28.98
CA LEU A 19 -7.68 -0.45 -27.94
C LEU A 19 -8.31 0.89 -28.32
N GLN A 20 -7.91 1.50 -29.44
CA GLN A 20 -8.35 2.83 -29.85
C GLN A 20 -9.89 2.92 -29.90
N HIS A 21 -10.45 4.01 -29.37
CA HIS A 21 -11.89 4.28 -29.28
C HIS A 21 -12.70 3.30 -28.41
N GLN A 22 -12.05 2.42 -27.64
CA GLN A 22 -12.76 1.52 -26.73
C GLN A 22 -13.15 2.24 -25.43
N THR A 23 -14.28 1.86 -24.85
CA THR A 23 -14.63 2.23 -23.47
C THR A 23 -14.13 1.15 -22.52
N VAL A 24 -13.37 1.56 -21.50
CA VAL A 24 -12.74 0.64 -20.55
C VAL A 24 -13.16 0.89 -19.11
N VAL A 25 -13.25 -0.20 -18.36
CA VAL A 25 -13.33 -0.22 -16.90
C VAL A 25 -12.07 -0.89 -16.37
N ILE A 26 -11.48 -0.34 -15.31
CA ILE A 26 -10.16 -0.78 -14.83
C ILE A 26 -10.29 -1.37 -13.44
N ASP A 27 -9.76 -2.58 -13.28
CA ASP A 27 -9.50 -3.22 -11.99
C ASP A 27 -8.31 -2.52 -11.31
N GLY A 28 -8.60 -1.67 -10.33
CA GLY A 28 -7.65 -0.83 -9.62
C GLY A 28 -6.56 -1.60 -8.86
N PRO A 29 -6.91 -2.62 -8.04
CA PRO A 29 -5.91 -3.48 -7.40
C PRO A 29 -4.95 -4.09 -8.40
N ALA A 30 -5.45 -4.66 -9.51
CA ALA A 30 -4.59 -5.21 -10.55
C ALA A 30 -3.72 -4.14 -11.22
N LEU A 31 -4.26 -2.94 -11.49
CA LEU A 31 -3.49 -1.82 -12.05
C LEU A 31 -2.33 -1.43 -11.14
N ALA A 32 -2.54 -1.34 -9.83
CA ALA A 32 -1.51 -0.96 -8.87
C ALA A 32 -0.31 -1.94 -8.89
N TYR A 33 -0.58 -3.25 -8.95
CA TYR A 33 0.49 -4.25 -9.06
C TYR A 33 1.13 -4.29 -10.45
N HIS A 34 0.37 -3.99 -11.51
CA HIS A 34 0.92 -3.84 -12.85
C HIS A 34 1.90 -2.67 -12.93
N VAL A 35 1.55 -1.50 -12.39
CA VAL A 35 2.43 -0.34 -12.32
C VAL A 35 3.70 -0.66 -11.53
N LEU A 36 3.60 -1.34 -10.39
CA LEU A 36 4.79 -1.80 -9.65
C LEU A 36 5.68 -2.73 -10.49
N HIS A 37 5.08 -3.62 -11.28
CA HIS A 37 5.83 -4.50 -12.18
C HIS A 37 6.55 -3.71 -13.29
N LEU A 38 5.89 -2.72 -13.89
CA LEU A 38 6.50 -1.82 -14.88
C LEU A 38 7.68 -1.03 -14.30
N CYS A 39 7.53 -0.45 -13.10
CA CYS A 39 8.63 0.25 -12.44
C CYS A 39 9.85 -0.68 -12.22
N ARG A 40 9.60 -1.92 -11.77
CA ARG A 40 10.67 -2.91 -11.51
C ARG A 40 11.38 -3.37 -12.77
N THR A 41 10.63 -3.60 -13.85
CA THR A 41 11.22 -4.00 -15.15
C THR A 41 12.07 -2.88 -15.73
N GLN A 42 11.75 -1.62 -15.45
CA GLN A 42 12.57 -0.45 -15.78
C GLN A 42 13.70 -0.14 -14.76
N GLY A 43 13.96 -1.07 -13.82
CA GLY A 43 15.10 -1.01 -12.91
C GLY A 43 14.82 -0.42 -11.52
N ALA A 44 13.62 0.06 -11.24
CA ALA A 44 13.24 0.54 -9.91
C ALA A 44 12.83 -0.64 -9.00
N ILE A 45 13.80 -1.24 -8.30
CA ILE A 45 13.57 -2.38 -7.38
C ILE A 45 12.54 -2.05 -6.30
N LEU A 46 12.75 -0.91 -5.62
CA LEU A 46 11.82 -0.29 -4.70
C LEU A 46 11.48 1.11 -5.23
N PRO A 47 10.40 1.27 -6.00
CA PRO A 47 10.00 2.59 -6.48
C PRO A 47 9.48 3.44 -5.31
N SER A 48 9.70 4.74 -5.37
CA SER A 48 9.04 5.66 -4.45
C SER A 48 7.53 5.75 -4.73
N TYR A 49 6.76 6.22 -3.76
CA TYR A 49 5.33 6.48 -3.95
C TYR A 49 5.08 7.61 -4.96
N CYS A 50 5.98 8.61 -5.04
CA CYS A 50 5.92 9.65 -6.06
C CYS A 50 6.10 9.05 -7.47
N LEU A 51 7.07 8.14 -7.64
CA LEU A 51 7.31 7.47 -8.92
C LEU A 51 6.12 6.59 -9.33
N LEU A 52 5.57 5.82 -8.39
CA LEU A 52 4.37 5.01 -8.62
C LEU A 52 3.18 5.89 -9.06
N GLY A 53 2.98 7.01 -8.38
CA GLY A 53 1.93 7.98 -8.70
C GLY A 53 2.11 8.59 -10.08
N GLN A 54 3.32 9.01 -10.43
CA GLN A 54 3.61 9.51 -11.78
C GLN A 54 3.37 8.44 -12.84
N PHE A 55 3.83 7.20 -12.60
CA PHE A 55 3.68 6.11 -13.56
C PHE A 55 2.24 5.75 -13.85
N VAL A 56 1.37 5.72 -12.83
CA VAL A 56 -0.04 5.41 -13.08
C VAL A 56 -0.72 6.52 -13.87
N ILE A 57 -0.40 7.78 -13.62
CA ILE A 57 -0.96 8.89 -14.40
C ILE A 57 -0.45 8.86 -15.84
N ASP A 58 0.86 8.71 -16.04
CA ASP A 58 1.46 8.60 -17.38
C ASP A 58 0.84 7.40 -18.17
N TRP A 59 0.53 6.29 -17.48
CA TRP A 59 -0.12 5.12 -18.08
C TRP A 59 -1.57 5.37 -18.47
N LEU A 60 -2.35 6.05 -17.62
CA LEU A 60 -3.74 6.42 -17.90
C LEU A 60 -3.82 7.49 -19.00
N ASP A 61 -2.89 8.46 -19.02
CA ASP A 61 -2.80 9.48 -20.06
C ASP A 61 -2.53 8.82 -21.42
N ARG A 62 -1.64 7.83 -21.45
CA ARG A 62 -1.33 7.10 -22.68
C ARG A 62 -2.52 6.33 -23.26
N LEU A 63 -3.43 5.82 -22.41
CA LEU A 63 -4.71 5.27 -22.87
C LEU A 63 -5.59 6.34 -23.51
N GLU A 64 -5.79 7.47 -22.84
CA GLU A 64 -6.66 8.53 -23.38
C GLU A 64 -6.05 9.20 -24.63
N ASP A 65 -4.73 9.24 -24.78
CA ASP A 65 -4.03 9.66 -26.01
C ASP A 65 -4.36 8.75 -27.21
N GLN A 66 -4.86 7.54 -26.96
CA GLN A 66 -5.40 6.63 -27.96
C GLN A 66 -6.93 6.68 -28.03
N GLN A 67 -7.53 7.76 -27.52
CA GLN A 67 -8.98 7.95 -27.51
C GLN A 67 -9.71 6.80 -26.78
N VAL A 68 -9.04 6.11 -25.86
CA VAL A 68 -9.68 5.15 -24.96
C VAL A 68 -10.46 5.94 -23.92
N THR A 69 -11.74 5.63 -23.76
CA THR A 69 -12.58 6.26 -22.74
C THR A 69 -12.51 5.44 -21.45
N ILE A 70 -11.79 5.93 -20.44
CA ILE A 70 -11.83 5.33 -19.11
C ILE A 70 -13.14 5.74 -18.45
N ARG A 71 -14.03 4.77 -18.21
CA ARG A 71 -15.32 4.98 -17.54
C ARG A 71 -15.16 5.01 -16.02
N ALA A 72 -14.49 4.02 -15.47
CA ALA A 72 -14.33 3.84 -14.03
C ALA A 72 -13.05 3.05 -13.70
N ILE A 73 -12.50 3.33 -12.52
CA ILE A 73 -11.40 2.61 -11.90
C ILE A 73 -11.89 2.18 -10.52
N TYR A 74 -12.16 0.88 -10.36
CA TYR A 74 -12.73 0.33 -9.13
C TYR A 74 -11.64 -0.23 -8.22
N PHE A 75 -11.72 0.09 -6.93
CA PHE A 75 -10.86 -0.44 -5.89
C PHE A 75 -11.68 -1.12 -4.80
N ASP A 76 -11.14 -2.23 -4.27
CA ASP A 76 -11.74 -2.95 -3.16
C ASP A 76 -12.01 -1.99 -1.99
N GLY A 77 -13.19 -2.10 -1.39
CA GLY A 77 -13.51 -1.43 -0.13
C GLY A 77 -14.04 -2.37 0.93
N TYR A 78 -14.36 -3.62 0.59
CA TYR A 78 -14.76 -4.65 1.55
C TYR A 78 -14.32 -6.04 1.08
N LEU A 79 -13.84 -6.88 2.01
CA LEU A 79 -13.49 -8.26 1.71
C LEU A 79 -14.61 -9.20 2.18
N PRO A 80 -15.18 -10.03 1.30
CA PRO A 80 -16.15 -11.05 1.67
C PRO A 80 -15.62 -12.02 2.73
N ALA A 81 -16.50 -12.47 3.65
CA ALA A 81 -16.13 -13.39 4.73
C ALA A 81 -15.50 -14.69 4.21
N SER A 82 -16.00 -15.19 3.07
CA SER A 82 -15.48 -16.40 2.42
C SER A 82 -14.02 -16.29 1.97
N LYS A 83 -13.52 -15.08 1.69
CA LYS A 83 -12.14 -14.80 1.26
C LYS A 83 -11.19 -14.45 2.42
N GLN A 84 -11.66 -14.49 3.67
CA GLN A 84 -10.82 -14.20 4.83
C GLN A 84 -9.61 -15.14 4.92
N LEU A 85 -9.79 -16.44 4.67
CA LEU A 85 -8.68 -17.41 4.68
C LEU A 85 -7.62 -17.06 3.62
N VAL A 86 -8.06 -16.68 2.41
CA VAL A 86 -7.16 -16.26 1.32
C VAL A 86 -6.37 -15.01 1.71
N ARG A 87 -7.01 -14.04 2.40
CA ARG A 87 -6.32 -12.85 2.93
C ARG A 87 -5.28 -13.25 3.98
N MET A 88 -5.60 -14.17 4.89
CA MET A 88 -4.64 -14.68 5.88
C MET A 88 -3.44 -15.37 5.24
N GLU A 89 -3.65 -16.24 4.25
CA GLU A 89 -2.57 -16.87 3.49
C GLU A 89 -1.64 -15.86 2.81
N ARG A 90 -2.22 -14.80 2.22
CA ARG A 90 -1.44 -13.70 1.61
C ARG A 90 -0.57 -12.99 2.66
N VAL A 91 -1.12 -12.70 3.84
CA VAL A 91 -0.36 -12.02 4.92
C VAL A 91 0.74 -12.92 5.49
N VAL A 92 0.49 -14.23 5.64
CA VAL A 92 1.52 -15.20 6.02
C VAL A 92 2.64 -15.21 4.98
N LYS A 93 2.31 -15.29 3.69
CA LYS A 93 3.29 -15.28 2.61
C LYS A 93 4.15 -14.01 2.61
N VAL A 94 3.57 -12.84 2.85
CA VAL A 94 4.32 -11.59 2.95
C VAL A 94 5.24 -11.58 4.17
N THR A 95 4.76 -12.06 5.33
CA THR A 95 5.57 -12.20 6.55
C THR A 95 6.75 -13.17 6.33
N SER A 96 6.51 -14.30 5.68
CA SER A 96 7.56 -15.27 5.32
C SER A 96 8.60 -14.67 4.37
N ARG A 97 8.17 -13.87 3.37
CA ARG A 97 9.10 -13.15 2.48
C ARG A 97 9.98 -12.17 3.24
N LEU A 98 9.43 -11.41 4.18
CA LEU A 98 10.22 -10.51 5.03
C LEU A 98 11.24 -11.29 5.88
N ASN A 99 10.85 -12.42 6.46
CA ASN A 99 11.76 -13.28 7.23
C ASN A 99 12.89 -13.83 6.36
N LEU A 100 12.59 -14.36 5.17
CA LEU A 100 13.59 -14.84 4.22
C LEU A 100 14.54 -13.72 3.79
N PHE A 101 14.00 -12.53 3.54
CA PHE A 101 14.78 -11.35 3.17
C PHE A 101 15.74 -10.93 4.30
N TYR A 102 15.27 -10.96 5.55
CA TYR A 102 16.10 -10.72 6.73
C TYR A 102 17.19 -11.79 6.89
N SER A 103 16.84 -13.08 6.78
CA SER A 103 17.82 -14.17 6.90
C SER A 103 18.93 -14.09 5.85
N ALA A 104 18.60 -13.66 4.62
CA ALA A 104 19.59 -13.42 3.56
C ALA A 104 20.51 -12.21 3.84
N ASN A 105 20.07 -11.26 4.69
CA ASN A 105 20.75 -10.00 4.95
C ASN A 105 20.87 -9.69 6.46
N SER A 106 21.20 -10.69 7.28
CA SER A 106 21.04 -10.62 8.75
C SER A 106 21.80 -9.50 9.46
N THR A 107 22.95 -9.08 8.92
CA THR A 107 23.78 -8.01 9.50
C THR A 107 23.34 -6.62 9.05
N ALA A 108 23.12 -6.43 7.75
CA ALA A 108 22.70 -5.17 7.15
C ALA A 108 22.10 -5.42 5.76
N CYS A 109 21.17 -4.56 5.35
CA CYS A 109 20.45 -4.66 4.09
C CYS A 109 21.13 -3.84 2.98
N PRO A 110 21.23 -4.35 1.74
CA PRO A 110 21.65 -3.55 0.59
C PRO A 110 20.72 -2.35 0.36
N ARG A 111 21.31 -1.17 0.10
CA ARG A 111 20.60 0.11 -0.09
C ARG A 111 19.48 0.04 -1.15
N LYS A 112 19.73 -0.65 -2.26
CA LYS A 112 18.80 -0.78 -3.40
C LYS A 112 17.43 -1.40 -3.05
N HIS A 113 17.31 -2.09 -1.91
CA HIS A 113 16.06 -2.72 -1.47
C HIS A 113 15.28 -1.91 -0.42
N VAL A 114 15.87 -0.84 0.13
CA VAL A 114 15.32 -0.08 1.25
C VAL A 114 15.26 1.42 1.00
N ILE A 115 16.09 1.94 0.10
CA ILE A 115 16.00 3.32 -0.38
C ILE A 115 15.10 3.34 -1.61
N PRO A 116 13.96 4.04 -1.56
CA PRO A 116 13.13 4.21 -2.73
C PRO A 116 13.87 4.99 -3.83
N THR A 117 13.66 4.62 -5.09
CA THR A 117 14.19 5.35 -6.24
C THR A 117 13.09 6.13 -6.95
N ASN A 118 13.42 7.35 -7.39
CA ASN A 118 12.66 8.11 -8.37
C ASN A 118 13.19 7.90 -9.80
N ASP A 119 14.43 7.40 -9.90
CA ASP A 119 15.10 7.23 -11.17
C ASP A 119 14.79 5.87 -11.78
N ILE A 120 14.70 5.89 -13.10
CA ILE A 120 14.43 4.75 -13.93
C ILE A 120 15.55 4.60 -14.96
N TYR A 121 16.03 3.37 -15.12
CA TYR A 121 17.05 3.09 -16.12
C TYR A 121 16.39 2.86 -17.48
N LEU A 122 16.49 3.88 -18.33
CA LEU A 122 15.96 3.94 -19.70
C LEU A 122 16.76 3.12 -20.73
N ASP A 123 17.54 2.13 -20.30
CA ASP A 123 18.39 1.38 -21.22
C ASP A 123 17.59 0.29 -21.95
N THR A 124 16.97 0.68 -23.06
CA THR A 124 16.21 -0.16 -24.00
C THR A 124 17.05 -1.26 -24.67
N SER A 125 18.38 -1.25 -24.47
CA SER A 125 19.30 -2.24 -25.05
C SER A 125 19.55 -3.47 -24.17
N SER A 126 19.01 -3.49 -22.94
CA SER A 126 19.18 -4.63 -22.03
C SER A 126 17.89 -5.46 -21.92
N PRO A 127 17.93 -6.79 -22.15
CA PRO A 127 16.76 -7.64 -22.01
C PRO A 127 16.25 -7.54 -20.57
N ALA A 128 14.92 -7.41 -20.43
CA ALA A 128 14.18 -7.28 -19.17
C ALA A 128 14.98 -7.85 -17.98
N ARG A 129 15.61 -6.97 -17.21
CA ARG A 129 16.47 -7.40 -16.09
C ARG A 129 15.59 -8.24 -15.18
N SER A 130 15.96 -9.51 -15.01
CA SER A 130 15.16 -10.47 -14.25
C SER A 130 14.77 -9.84 -12.93
N THR A 131 13.46 -9.69 -12.68
CA THR A 131 12.96 -9.11 -11.43
C THR A 131 13.62 -9.84 -10.26
N ASP A 132 14.35 -9.10 -9.42
CA ASP A 132 15.04 -9.68 -8.27
C ASP A 132 13.99 -10.31 -7.35
N LYS A 133 13.97 -11.66 -7.34
CA LYS A 133 12.96 -12.47 -6.63
C LYS A 133 12.93 -12.20 -5.12
N THR A 134 13.95 -11.51 -4.60
CA THR A 134 14.07 -11.14 -3.18
C THR A 134 13.46 -9.78 -2.85
N SER A 135 12.99 -9.01 -3.83
CA SER A 135 12.44 -7.67 -3.61
C SER A 135 11.15 -7.72 -2.81
N LEU A 136 11.01 -6.83 -1.83
CA LEU A 136 9.78 -6.63 -1.07
C LEU A 136 8.90 -5.58 -1.78
N ASP A 137 7.59 -5.72 -1.63
CA ASP A 137 6.62 -4.79 -2.20
C ASP A 137 6.51 -3.53 -1.33
N PRO A 138 6.38 -2.32 -1.91
CA PRO A 138 6.17 -1.10 -1.13
C PRO A 138 4.92 -1.22 -0.24
N SER A 139 5.05 -0.87 1.04
CA SER A 139 4.00 -1.09 2.05
C SER A 139 2.67 -0.43 1.68
N PHE A 140 2.72 0.79 1.15
CA PHE A 140 1.53 1.59 0.83
C PHE A 140 1.22 1.67 -0.67
N LEU A 141 1.57 0.62 -1.45
CA LEU A 141 1.40 0.58 -2.90
C LEU A 141 0.00 1.03 -3.36
N VAL A 142 -1.04 0.33 -2.94
CA VAL A 142 -2.41 0.61 -3.42
C VAL A 142 -2.90 1.99 -2.97
N PRO A 143 -2.78 2.38 -1.67
CA PRO A 143 -3.10 3.74 -1.25
C PRO A 143 -2.35 4.85 -2.02
N ALA A 144 -1.06 4.66 -2.33
CA ALA A 144 -0.29 5.66 -3.08
C ALA A 144 -0.78 5.85 -4.52
N ILE A 145 -1.19 4.76 -5.17
CA ILE A 145 -1.81 4.81 -6.50
C ILE A 145 -3.16 5.52 -6.45
N ILE A 146 -3.98 5.22 -5.45
CA ILE A 146 -5.28 5.88 -5.24
C ILE A 146 -5.09 7.38 -5.01
N ASP A 147 -4.14 7.79 -4.17
CA ASP A 147 -3.82 9.22 -3.93
C ASP A 147 -3.46 9.95 -5.22
N ALA A 148 -2.62 9.33 -6.07
CA ALA A 148 -2.24 9.93 -7.34
C ALA A 148 -3.41 10.08 -8.31
N ILE A 149 -4.25 9.03 -8.45
CA ILE A 149 -5.43 9.08 -9.32
C ILE A 149 -6.44 10.12 -8.81
N ARG A 150 -6.70 10.17 -7.51
CA ARG A 150 -7.60 11.17 -6.88
C ARG A 150 -7.08 12.59 -7.01
N GLY A 151 -5.77 12.79 -6.89
CA GLY A 151 -5.13 14.08 -7.06
C GLY A 151 -5.12 14.58 -8.52
N SER A 152 -5.37 13.70 -9.49
CA SER A 152 -5.47 14.08 -10.90
C SER A 152 -6.84 14.70 -11.20
N PRO A 153 -6.89 15.93 -11.75
CA PRO A 153 -8.15 16.55 -12.18
C PRO A 153 -8.92 15.73 -13.23
N ARG A 154 -8.20 14.91 -14.02
CA ARG A 154 -8.76 14.12 -15.12
C ARG A 154 -9.37 12.81 -14.66
N TYR A 155 -8.78 12.18 -13.64
CA TYR A 155 -9.12 10.82 -13.22
C TYR A 155 -9.75 10.73 -11.83
N GLY A 156 -9.68 11.79 -11.01
CA GLY A 156 -10.18 11.74 -9.64
C GLY A 156 -11.67 11.40 -9.54
N GLY A 157 -12.49 11.95 -10.44
CA GLY A 157 -13.92 11.64 -10.53
C GLY A 157 -14.25 10.25 -11.11
N LYS A 158 -13.24 9.50 -11.54
CA LYS A 158 -13.36 8.13 -12.09
C LYS A 158 -12.83 7.06 -11.13
N CYS A 159 -12.32 7.44 -9.96
CA CYS A 159 -11.74 6.53 -8.97
C CYS A 159 -12.76 6.21 -7.87
N PHE A 160 -13.15 4.94 -7.75
CA PHE A 160 -14.20 4.51 -6.84
C PHE A 160 -13.69 3.47 -5.85
N ILE A 161 -14.03 3.65 -4.57
CA ILE A 161 -13.88 2.61 -3.54
C ILE A 161 -15.27 2.03 -3.30
N ILE A 162 -15.43 0.75 -3.56
CA ILE A 162 -16.76 0.11 -3.58
C ILE A 162 -16.96 -0.76 -2.33
N PRO A 163 -18.19 -0.98 -1.86
CA PRO A 163 -18.47 -1.77 -0.66
C PRO A 163 -18.36 -3.29 -0.90
N GLY A 164 -17.40 -3.72 -1.70
CA GLY A 164 -17.16 -5.12 -2.07
C GLY A 164 -15.78 -5.27 -2.71
N GLU A 165 -15.69 -6.22 -3.65
CA GLU A 165 -14.49 -6.45 -4.47
C GLU A 165 -14.58 -5.76 -5.83
N ALA A 166 -13.45 -5.24 -6.29
CA ALA A 166 -13.40 -4.45 -7.52
C ALA A 166 -13.76 -5.28 -8.77
N ASP A 167 -13.41 -6.56 -8.79
CA ASP A 167 -13.68 -7.49 -9.90
C ASP A 167 -15.19 -7.64 -10.16
N ALA A 168 -15.99 -7.86 -9.12
CA ALA A 168 -17.44 -7.94 -9.17
C ALA A 168 -18.06 -6.65 -9.75
N TYR A 169 -17.59 -5.49 -9.30
CA TYR A 169 -18.06 -4.19 -9.79
C TYR A 169 -17.64 -3.93 -11.24
N CYS A 170 -16.42 -4.32 -11.63
CA CYS A 170 -15.98 -4.24 -13.02
C CYS A 170 -16.86 -5.12 -13.94
N ALA A 171 -17.16 -6.34 -13.49
CA ALA A 171 -18.02 -7.27 -14.23
C ALA A 171 -19.44 -6.72 -14.38
N SER A 172 -20.04 -6.23 -13.29
CA SER A 172 -21.39 -5.67 -13.28
C SER A 172 -21.53 -4.43 -14.18
N ASP A 173 -20.58 -3.49 -14.12
CA ASP A 173 -20.59 -2.29 -14.96
C ASP A 173 -20.53 -2.67 -16.46
N ILE A 174 -19.59 -3.55 -16.84
CA ILE A 174 -19.45 -3.98 -18.23
C ILE A 174 -20.63 -4.84 -18.70
N ALA A 175 -21.21 -5.68 -17.85
CA ALA A 175 -22.41 -6.44 -18.20
C ALA A 175 -23.61 -5.53 -18.51
N GLY A 176 -23.77 -4.42 -17.77
CA GLY A 176 -24.86 -3.46 -17.95
C GLY A 176 -24.68 -2.50 -19.12
N HIS A 177 -23.44 -2.05 -19.38
CA HIS A 177 -23.18 -0.96 -20.31
C HIS A 177 -22.30 -1.34 -21.51
N GLY A 178 -21.77 -2.56 -21.54
CA GLY A 178 -20.75 -3.00 -22.50
C GLY A 178 -19.40 -2.30 -22.31
N GLY A 179 -18.41 -2.77 -23.07
CA GLY A 179 -17.03 -2.28 -23.06
C GLY A 179 -16.01 -3.38 -22.71
N THR A 180 -14.84 -2.96 -22.25
CA THR A 180 -13.71 -3.85 -21.97
C THR A 180 -13.18 -3.65 -20.56
N ILE A 181 -12.93 -4.72 -19.82
CA ILE A 181 -12.27 -4.69 -18.51
C ILE A 181 -10.76 -4.82 -18.70
N LEU A 182 -9.98 -3.95 -18.06
CA LEU A 182 -8.51 -4.08 -17.97
C LEU A 182 -8.14 -4.64 -16.59
N THR A 183 -7.45 -5.79 -16.55
CA THR A 183 -7.12 -6.48 -15.30
C THR A 183 -5.83 -7.33 -15.39
N SER A 184 -5.43 -7.98 -14.30
CA SER A 184 -4.47 -9.10 -14.26
C SER A 184 -5.03 -10.32 -13.51
N ASP A 185 -6.33 -10.32 -13.22
CA ASP A 185 -7.03 -11.41 -12.56
C ASP A 185 -7.85 -12.22 -13.56
N SER A 186 -7.54 -13.52 -13.69
CA SER A 186 -8.26 -14.40 -14.60
C SER A 186 -9.67 -14.73 -14.12
N ASP A 187 -10.00 -14.45 -12.86
CA ASP A 187 -11.33 -14.69 -12.30
C ASP A 187 -12.42 -13.93 -13.06
N LEU A 188 -12.09 -12.75 -13.62
CA LEU A 188 -13.00 -11.97 -14.46
C LEU A 188 -13.50 -12.71 -15.71
N LEU A 189 -12.78 -13.73 -16.21
CA LEU A 189 -13.27 -14.57 -17.30
C LEU A 189 -14.37 -15.56 -16.88
N ALA A 190 -14.53 -15.81 -15.58
CA ALA A 190 -15.56 -16.66 -15.02
C ALA A 190 -16.85 -15.91 -14.65
N HIS A 191 -16.82 -14.57 -14.59
CA HIS A 191 -18.01 -13.75 -14.42
C HIS A 191 -18.88 -13.75 -15.70
N ASP A 192 -20.18 -13.53 -15.53
CA ASP A 192 -21.06 -13.21 -16.66
C ASP A 192 -20.86 -11.75 -17.04
N LEU A 193 -20.14 -11.53 -18.13
CA LEU A 193 -19.86 -10.20 -18.67
C LEU A 193 -20.85 -9.78 -19.77
N ALA A 194 -21.89 -10.58 -20.04
CA ALA A 194 -22.76 -10.44 -21.20
C ALA A 194 -21.97 -10.37 -22.53
N ASN A 195 -21.91 -9.20 -23.18
CA ASN A 195 -21.11 -8.95 -24.39
C ASN A 195 -19.77 -8.25 -24.10
N GLY A 196 -19.43 -8.14 -22.83
CA GLY A 196 -18.20 -7.54 -22.34
C GLY A 196 -16.96 -8.32 -22.73
N LYS A 197 -15.84 -7.59 -22.73
CA LYS A 197 -14.52 -8.10 -23.07
C LYS A 197 -13.58 -7.94 -21.89
N VAL A 198 -12.51 -8.73 -21.86
CA VAL A 198 -11.41 -8.63 -20.88
C VAL A 198 -10.10 -8.53 -21.63
N VAL A 199 -9.24 -7.61 -21.21
CA VAL A 199 -7.86 -7.47 -21.68
C VAL A 199 -6.95 -7.51 -20.46
N PHE A 200 -5.93 -8.35 -20.51
CA PHE A 200 -4.95 -8.40 -19.43
C PHE A 200 -3.88 -7.34 -19.64
N PHE A 201 -3.48 -6.64 -18.57
CA PHE A 201 -2.46 -5.58 -18.66
C PHE A 201 -1.16 -6.05 -19.31
N ARG A 202 -0.76 -7.31 -19.07
CA ARG A 202 0.45 -7.90 -19.66
C ARG A 202 0.38 -8.07 -21.18
N ASP A 203 -0.82 -8.10 -21.75
CA ASP A 203 -1.03 -8.34 -23.18
C ASP A 203 -1.12 -7.01 -23.96
N ILE A 204 -1.14 -5.87 -23.26
CA ILE A 204 -1.17 -4.53 -23.88
C ILE A 204 0.26 -4.11 -24.25
N HIS A 205 0.50 -3.83 -25.51
CA HIS A 205 1.80 -3.38 -26.01
C HIS A 205 1.61 -2.35 -27.13
N GLU A 206 2.64 -1.55 -27.42
CA GLU A 206 2.60 -0.70 -28.62
C GLU A 206 3.06 -1.47 -29.84
N ASN A 207 2.31 -1.34 -30.93
CA ASN A 207 2.73 -1.85 -32.22
C ASN A 207 3.65 -0.85 -32.95
N ALA A 208 4.14 -1.24 -34.13
CA ALA A 208 5.02 -0.41 -34.96
C ALA A 208 4.44 0.96 -35.34
N SER A 209 3.12 1.12 -35.30
CA SER A 209 2.42 2.37 -35.57
C SER A 209 2.17 3.22 -34.32
N SER A 210 2.79 2.88 -33.19
CA SER A 210 2.54 3.51 -31.88
C SER A 210 1.07 3.43 -31.44
N MET A 211 0.35 2.40 -31.89
CA MET A 211 -1.01 2.11 -31.43
C MET A 211 -0.97 1.04 -30.35
N LEU A 212 -1.85 1.15 -29.36
CA LEU A 212 -1.96 0.13 -28.30
C LEU A 212 -2.70 -1.11 -28.83
N ALA A 213 -1.92 -2.15 -29.12
CA ALA A 213 -2.41 -3.46 -29.49
C ALA A 213 -2.57 -4.34 -28.24
N CYS A 214 -3.54 -5.24 -28.26
CA CYS A 214 -3.81 -6.12 -27.13
C CYS A 214 -4.46 -7.43 -27.55
N THR A 215 -4.41 -8.41 -26.64
CA THR A 215 -5.18 -9.65 -26.72
C THR A 215 -6.49 -9.48 -25.96
N VAL A 216 -7.60 -9.63 -26.68
CA VAL A 216 -8.97 -9.44 -26.20
C VAL A 216 -9.64 -10.79 -25.99
N TYR A 217 -10.11 -11.01 -24.77
CA TYR A 217 -10.90 -12.17 -24.40
C TYR A 217 -12.36 -11.77 -24.31
N ALA A 218 -13.19 -12.29 -25.22
CA ALA A 218 -14.64 -12.12 -25.19
C ALA A 218 -15.28 -13.45 -24.74
N PRO A 219 -15.58 -13.67 -23.45
CA PRO A 219 -15.97 -14.99 -22.93
C PRO A 219 -17.12 -15.63 -23.71
N ARG A 220 -18.17 -14.87 -24.03
CA ARG A 220 -19.33 -15.34 -24.81
C ARG A 220 -18.96 -15.82 -26.21
N GLU A 221 -18.10 -15.08 -26.91
CA GLU A 221 -17.65 -15.44 -28.26
C GLU A 221 -16.72 -16.65 -28.21
N ILE A 222 -15.81 -16.70 -27.24
CA ILE A 222 -14.92 -17.83 -27.00
C ILE A 222 -15.75 -19.09 -26.74
N TYR A 223 -16.78 -19.02 -25.90
CA TYR A 223 -17.60 -20.18 -25.56
C TYR A 223 -18.39 -20.69 -26.77
N THR A 224 -18.85 -19.76 -27.61
CA THR A 224 -19.48 -20.08 -28.90
C THR A 224 -18.49 -20.78 -29.84
N LYS A 225 -17.25 -20.29 -29.95
CA LYS A 225 -16.17 -20.93 -30.75
C LYS A 225 -15.79 -22.32 -30.22
N LEU A 226 -15.89 -22.52 -28.90
CA LEU A 226 -15.62 -23.80 -28.24
C LEU A 226 -16.78 -24.81 -28.36
N GLY A 227 -17.89 -24.44 -28.97
CA GLY A 227 -19.06 -25.32 -29.13
C GLY A 227 -19.82 -25.58 -27.83
N LEU A 228 -19.63 -24.74 -26.80
CA LEU A 228 -20.39 -24.84 -25.56
C LEU A 228 -21.80 -24.26 -25.78
N SER A 229 -22.82 -24.93 -25.22
CA SER A 229 -24.19 -24.43 -25.27
C SER A 229 -24.29 -23.06 -24.60
N LYS A 230 -25.15 -22.18 -25.11
CA LYS A 230 -25.49 -20.90 -24.49
C LYS A 230 -26.08 -21.03 -23.08
N SER A 231 -26.51 -22.23 -22.70
CA SER A 231 -27.03 -22.55 -21.37
C SER A 231 -25.94 -22.91 -20.35
N VAL A 232 -24.68 -23.03 -20.78
CA VAL A 232 -23.56 -23.31 -19.88
C VAL A 232 -23.13 -22.00 -19.22
N ASP A 233 -23.15 -21.97 -17.88
CA ASP A 233 -22.72 -20.81 -17.11
C ASP A 233 -21.28 -20.41 -17.44
N ALA A 234 -21.02 -19.09 -17.45
CA ALA A 234 -19.68 -18.51 -17.64
C ALA A 234 -18.62 -19.15 -16.73
N CYS A 235 -18.98 -19.43 -15.48
CA CYS A 235 -18.07 -19.99 -14.49
C CYS A 235 -17.77 -21.49 -14.65
N ARG A 236 -18.52 -22.25 -15.48
CA ARG A 236 -18.38 -23.72 -15.55
C ARG A 236 -16.99 -24.16 -16.02
N LEU A 237 -16.46 -23.53 -17.06
CA LEU A 237 -15.13 -23.87 -17.57
C LEU A 237 -14.03 -23.56 -16.54
N GLY A 238 -14.17 -22.46 -15.81
CA GLY A 238 -13.27 -22.08 -14.71
C GLY A 238 -13.25 -23.14 -13.61
N TYR A 239 -14.42 -23.64 -13.22
CA TYR A 239 -14.57 -24.71 -12.23
C TYR A 239 -13.88 -26.01 -12.65
N GLU A 240 -14.15 -26.48 -13.88
CA GLU A 240 -13.53 -27.72 -14.39
C GLU A 240 -12.01 -27.58 -14.48
N ARG A 241 -11.51 -26.38 -14.84
CA ARG A 241 -10.08 -26.09 -14.88
C ARG A 241 -9.45 -26.14 -13.49
N LEU A 242 -10.13 -25.59 -12.49
CA LEU A 242 -9.67 -25.61 -11.10
C LEU A 242 -9.59 -27.04 -10.55
N ARG A 243 -10.61 -27.87 -10.83
CA ARG A 243 -10.65 -29.28 -10.39
C ARG A 243 -9.65 -30.17 -11.13
N SER A 244 -9.38 -29.88 -12.40
CA SER A 244 -8.48 -30.67 -13.23
C SER A 244 -7.37 -29.80 -13.84
N PRO A 245 -6.36 -29.38 -13.04
CA PRO A 245 -5.34 -28.43 -13.51
C PRO A 245 -4.53 -28.91 -14.72
N ASN A 246 -4.37 -30.24 -14.84
CA ASN A 246 -3.60 -30.90 -15.90
C ASN A 246 -4.46 -31.39 -17.08
N ALA A 247 -5.78 -31.13 -17.07
CA ALA A 247 -6.64 -31.56 -18.17
C ALA A 247 -6.40 -30.74 -19.44
N THR A 248 -6.52 -31.42 -20.58
CA THR A 248 -6.50 -30.78 -21.90
C THR A 248 -7.84 -30.09 -22.17
N LEU A 249 -7.85 -29.09 -23.06
CA LEU A 249 -9.08 -28.38 -23.41
C LEU A 249 -10.21 -29.34 -23.86
N PRO A 250 -9.99 -30.35 -24.74
CA PRO A 250 -11.05 -31.30 -25.09
C PRO A 250 -11.64 -32.07 -23.89
N MET A 251 -10.81 -32.41 -22.90
CA MET A 251 -11.28 -33.07 -21.67
C MET A 251 -12.16 -32.12 -20.84
N LEU A 252 -11.76 -30.85 -20.74
CA LEU A 252 -12.53 -29.82 -20.03
C LEU A 252 -13.88 -29.55 -20.71
N LEU A 253 -13.92 -29.46 -22.03
CA LEU A 253 -15.16 -29.26 -22.79
C LEU A 253 -16.12 -30.44 -22.64
N LYS A 254 -15.58 -31.67 -22.65
CA LYS A 254 -16.36 -32.87 -22.36
C LYS A 254 -16.96 -32.84 -20.96
N ALA A 255 -16.19 -32.39 -19.96
CA ALA A 255 -16.68 -32.24 -18.59
C ALA A 255 -17.76 -31.15 -18.47
N CYS A 256 -17.57 -29.99 -19.13
CA CYS A 256 -18.55 -28.90 -19.16
C CYS A 256 -19.88 -29.32 -19.79
N SER A 257 -19.84 -30.23 -20.77
CA SER A 257 -21.03 -30.76 -21.46
C SER A 257 -21.71 -31.90 -20.69
N GLY A 258 -21.04 -32.47 -19.68
CA GLY A 258 -21.53 -33.55 -18.84
C GLY A 258 -22.21 -33.05 -17.56
N PRO A 259 -22.84 -33.97 -16.79
CA PRO A 259 -23.40 -33.66 -15.49
C PRO A 259 -22.31 -33.19 -14.52
N ILE A 260 -22.70 -32.32 -13.60
CA ILE A 260 -21.80 -31.81 -12.54
C ILE A 260 -21.52 -32.96 -11.58
N VAL A 261 -20.24 -33.34 -11.45
CA VAL A 261 -19.83 -34.47 -10.58
C VAL A 261 -20.09 -34.15 -9.12
N ASP A 262 -19.83 -32.91 -8.70
CA ASP A 262 -20.12 -32.42 -7.35
C ASP A 262 -20.90 -31.12 -7.44
N ALA A 263 -22.23 -31.22 -7.33
CA ALA A 263 -23.11 -30.07 -7.45
C ALA A 263 -22.93 -29.07 -6.30
N ALA A 264 -22.64 -29.56 -5.09
CA ALA A 264 -22.50 -28.70 -3.91
C ALA A 264 -21.23 -27.84 -3.99
N ASP A 265 -20.11 -28.45 -4.38
CA ASP A 265 -18.83 -27.77 -4.59
C ASP A 265 -18.92 -26.77 -5.77
N TYR A 266 -19.56 -27.17 -6.87
CA TYR A 266 -19.83 -26.25 -7.98
C TYR A 266 -20.70 -25.07 -7.57
N ASP A 267 -21.79 -25.29 -6.83
CA ASP A 267 -22.67 -24.22 -6.36
C ASP A 267 -21.96 -23.27 -5.39
N GLN A 268 -21.00 -23.76 -4.60
CA GLN A 268 -20.14 -22.92 -3.77
C GLN A 268 -19.18 -22.07 -4.60
N PHE A 269 -18.57 -22.65 -5.64
CA PHE A 269 -17.71 -21.92 -6.58
C PHE A 269 -18.51 -20.85 -7.35
N ARG A 270 -19.63 -21.24 -7.95
CA ARG A 270 -20.53 -20.39 -8.75
C ARG A 270 -21.04 -19.19 -7.96
N ARG A 271 -21.35 -19.37 -6.67
CA ARG A 271 -21.80 -18.27 -5.80
C ARG A 271 -20.81 -17.11 -5.74
N GLN A 272 -19.50 -17.34 -5.88
CA GLN A 272 -18.49 -16.27 -5.86
C GLN A 272 -18.64 -15.30 -7.05
N TYR A 273 -19.15 -15.80 -8.18
CA TYR A 273 -19.27 -15.05 -9.44
C TYR A 273 -20.70 -14.55 -9.72
N VAL A 274 -21.70 -15.11 -9.05
CA VAL A 274 -23.12 -14.77 -9.24
C VAL A 274 -23.70 -13.98 -8.06
N CYS A 275 -23.26 -14.28 -6.84
CA CYS A 275 -23.74 -13.65 -5.61
C CYS A 275 -22.58 -12.88 -4.97
N HIS A 276 -22.40 -11.64 -5.41
CA HIS A 276 -21.37 -10.77 -4.84
C HIS A 276 -21.78 -10.34 -3.43
N GLU A 277 -20.92 -10.63 -2.46
CA GLU A 277 -21.11 -10.18 -1.08
C GLU A 277 -20.73 -8.70 -1.00
N GLU A 278 -21.74 -7.85 -0.82
CA GLU A 278 -21.56 -6.42 -0.62
C GLU A 278 -21.92 -6.02 0.81
N ALA A 279 -21.08 -5.16 1.37
CA ALA A 279 -21.31 -4.53 2.65
C ALA A 279 -22.39 -3.45 2.53
N PRO A 280 -23.45 -3.45 3.37
CA PRO A 280 -24.32 -2.28 3.45
C PRO A 280 -23.50 -1.07 3.93
N VAL A 281 -23.59 0.03 3.21
CA VAL A 281 -22.92 1.28 3.58
C VAL A 281 -23.61 1.85 4.82
N PRO A 282 -22.90 2.01 5.96
CA PRO A 282 -23.53 2.48 7.19
C PRO A 282 -23.93 3.95 7.10
N GLN A 283 -24.96 4.29 7.87
CA GLN A 283 -25.34 5.68 8.11
C GLN A 283 -24.51 6.26 9.26
N LEU A 284 -24.17 7.53 9.12
CA LEU A 284 -23.63 8.35 10.18
C LEU A 284 -24.75 8.71 11.16
N MET A 285 -24.41 9.07 12.40
CA MET A 285 -25.39 9.49 13.41
C MET A 285 -26.25 10.68 12.95
N GLU A 286 -25.76 11.47 11.99
CA GLU A 286 -26.50 12.58 11.36
C GLU A 286 -27.42 12.18 10.20
N GLY A 287 -27.40 10.92 9.76
CA GLY A 287 -28.30 10.35 8.75
C GLY A 287 -27.74 10.25 7.31
N SER A 288 -26.60 10.87 7.02
CA SER A 288 -25.90 10.72 5.73
C SER A 288 -25.21 9.36 5.62
N LEU A 289 -25.00 8.86 4.40
CA LEU A 289 -24.24 7.62 4.15
C LEU A 289 -22.73 7.89 4.28
N LEU A 290 -21.99 6.90 4.78
CA LEU A 290 -20.53 6.96 4.86
C LEU A 290 -19.89 7.20 3.46
N PRO A 291 -19.08 8.26 3.28
CA PRO A 291 -18.42 8.54 2.01
C PRO A 291 -17.20 7.60 1.79
N LEU A 292 -17.38 6.52 1.04
CA LEU A 292 -16.29 5.56 0.76
C LEU A 292 -15.20 6.11 -0.16
N ASN A 293 -15.57 7.00 -1.10
CA ASN A 293 -14.66 7.49 -2.13
C ASN A 293 -13.49 8.35 -1.62
N THR A 294 -13.47 8.72 -0.34
CA THR A 294 -12.36 9.45 0.29
C THR A 294 -11.45 8.55 1.12
N LEU A 295 -11.78 7.26 1.27
CA LEU A 295 -11.10 6.32 2.14
C LEU A 295 -10.04 5.49 1.40
N ASP A 296 -9.06 4.99 2.13
CA ASP A 296 -8.22 3.88 1.66
C ASP A 296 -8.99 2.56 1.79
N PRO A 297 -8.69 1.52 0.97
CA PRO A 297 -9.36 0.22 1.01
C PRO A 297 -9.47 -0.39 2.42
N ARG A 298 -8.40 -0.30 3.22
CA ARG A 298 -8.35 -0.83 4.58
C ARG A 298 -9.23 -0.06 5.57
N VAL A 299 -9.34 1.25 5.39
CA VAL A 299 -10.18 2.11 6.24
C VAL A 299 -11.64 1.95 5.84
N SER A 300 -11.94 1.86 4.54
CA SER A 300 -13.25 1.47 4.04
C SER A 300 -13.71 0.14 4.64
N GLU A 301 -12.88 -0.91 4.53
CA GLU A 301 -13.19 -2.26 5.03
C GLU A 301 -13.45 -2.24 6.55
N LEU A 302 -12.65 -1.48 7.31
CA LEU A 302 -12.83 -1.27 8.74
C LEU A 302 -14.17 -0.59 9.07
N LEU A 303 -14.49 0.54 8.42
CA LEU A 303 -15.68 1.32 8.73
C LEU A 303 -16.97 0.58 8.32
N LEU A 304 -16.93 -0.16 7.20
CA LEU A 304 -18.02 -1.03 6.76
C LEU A 304 -18.25 -2.17 7.76
N GLN A 305 -17.20 -2.82 8.26
CA GLN A 305 -17.33 -3.85 9.31
C GLN A 305 -17.87 -3.28 10.63
N ILE A 306 -17.40 -2.10 11.06
CA ILE A 306 -17.93 -1.42 12.27
C ILE A 306 -19.42 -1.12 12.11
N GLY A 307 -19.81 -0.61 10.94
CA GLY A 307 -21.20 -0.32 10.61
C GLY A 307 -22.11 -1.54 10.56
N GLN A 308 -21.57 -2.70 10.20
CA GLN A 308 -22.33 -3.94 10.06
C GLN A 308 -22.53 -4.72 11.35
N ALA A 309 -21.60 -4.66 12.30
CA ALA A 309 -21.49 -5.56 13.46
C ALA A 309 -22.86 -5.99 14.07
N PRO A 310 -23.41 -7.15 13.65
CA PRO A 310 -24.76 -7.58 14.04
C PRO A 310 -24.77 -8.17 15.45
N LYS A 311 -25.82 -7.88 16.23
CA LYS A 311 -26.19 -8.68 17.41
C LYS A 311 -26.95 -9.92 16.94
N ILE A 312 -26.27 -10.96 16.46
CA ILE A 312 -26.92 -12.24 16.17
C ILE A 312 -26.28 -13.33 17.04
N ASN A 313 -27.10 -13.92 17.92
CA ASN A 313 -26.81 -15.12 18.69
C ASN A 313 -25.60 -15.06 19.66
N GLY A 314 -25.31 -13.90 20.26
CA GLY A 314 -24.37 -13.78 21.38
C GLY A 314 -22.88 -14.01 21.05
N VAL A 315 -22.55 -14.35 19.80
CA VAL A 315 -21.16 -14.44 19.31
C VAL A 315 -20.90 -13.24 18.44
N GLN A 316 -20.22 -12.25 19.01
CA GLN A 316 -19.84 -11.06 18.29
C GLN A 316 -18.64 -11.36 17.39
N GLU A 317 -18.84 -11.31 16.08
CA GLU A 317 -17.71 -11.33 15.16
C GLU A 317 -16.93 -10.02 15.33
N LYS A 318 -15.66 -10.14 15.66
CA LYS A 318 -14.80 -8.99 15.89
C LYS A 318 -14.46 -8.33 14.57
N VAL A 319 -14.44 -7.00 14.57
CA VAL A 319 -13.98 -6.18 13.45
C VAL A 319 -12.49 -6.44 13.24
N LYS A 320 -12.06 -6.67 12.00
CA LYS A 320 -10.67 -7.03 11.66
C LYS A 320 -10.06 -5.97 10.75
N ILE A 321 -8.80 -5.63 10.98
CA ILE A 321 -8.01 -4.80 10.06
C ILE A 321 -6.64 -5.42 9.80
N PHE A 322 -6.27 -5.46 8.52
CA PHE A 322 -4.99 -5.98 8.05
C PHE A 322 -4.04 -4.83 7.74
N LEU A 323 -3.13 -4.54 8.66
CA LEU A 323 -2.18 -3.45 8.51
C LEU A 323 -1.12 -3.78 7.44
N PRO A 324 -0.67 -2.79 6.66
CA PRO A 324 0.37 -3.01 5.65
C PRO A 324 1.64 -3.62 6.25
N SER A 325 2.28 -4.52 5.50
CA SER A 325 3.57 -5.08 5.91
C SER A 325 4.68 -4.04 5.71
N LEU A 326 5.38 -3.72 6.78
CA LEU A 326 6.50 -2.79 6.77
C LEU A 326 7.82 -3.54 6.54
N ILE A 327 8.80 -2.87 5.93
CA ILE A 327 10.16 -3.38 5.87
C ILE A 327 10.81 -3.07 7.23
N GLU A 328 10.73 -4.03 8.15
CA GLU A 328 11.16 -3.90 9.54
C GLU A 328 12.05 -5.09 9.97
N ASN A 329 12.76 -4.97 11.08
CA ASN A 329 13.56 -6.08 11.62
C ASN A 329 12.64 -7.16 12.23
N PRO A 330 12.60 -8.39 11.70
CA PRO A 330 11.69 -9.42 12.20
C PRO A 330 11.99 -9.90 13.62
N ASN A 331 13.24 -9.75 14.09
CA ASN A 331 13.65 -10.16 15.43
C ASN A 331 13.21 -9.18 16.53
N ARG A 332 12.65 -8.02 16.16
CA ARG A 332 12.10 -7.03 17.11
C ARG A 332 10.57 -7.12 17.17
N GLY A 333 9.96 -6.39 18.11
CA GLY A 333 8.50 -6.16 18.14
C GLY A 333 8.02 -5.49 16.85
N THR A 334 6.72 -5.51 16.56
CA THR A 334 6.23 -4.90 15.32
C THR A 334 6.16 -3.39 15.49
N SER A 335 6.61 -2.63 14.49
CA SER A 335 6.56 -1.16 14.48
C SER A 335 5.14 -0.58 14.59
N TRP A 336 4.11 -1.39 14.31
CA TRP A 336 2.72 -1.01 14.53
C TRP A 336 2.32 -0.90 16.02
N ASP A 337 3.08 -1.51 16.93
CA ASP A 337 2.75 -1.52 18.37
C ASP A 337 2.74 -0.12 18.98
N THR A 338 3.69 0.72 18.60
CA THR A 338 3.94 2.00 19.28
C THR A 338 3.04 3.13 18.83
N SER A 339 2.31 2.93 17.72
CA SER A 339 1.31 3.84 17.18
C SER A 339 -0.13 3.34 17.39
N ALA A 340 -0.31 2.29 18.20
CA ALA A 340 -1.61 1.68 18.40
C ALA A 340 -2.63 2.61 19.09
N HIS A 341 -2.20 3.51 19.98
CA HIS A 341 -3.08 4.48 20.65
C HIS A 341 -3.76 5.44 19.65
N VAL A 342 -3.04 5.87 18.60
CA VAL A 342 -3.60 6.73 17.54
C VAL A 342 -4.73 6.00 16.81
N ARG A 343 -4.51 4.73 16.46
CA ARG A 343 -5.53 3.91 15.81
C ARG A 343 -6.69 3.57 16.75
N LYS A 344 -6.40 3.36 18.04
CA LYS A 344 -7.43 3.15 19.08
C LYS A 344 -8.38 4.34 19.18
N LEU A 345 -7.87 5.56 19.13
CA LEU A 345 -8.69 6.77 19.05
C LEU A 345 -9.52 6.80 17.76
N ALA A 346 -8.92 6.46 16.62
CA ALA A 346 -9.64 6.37 15.34
C ALA A 346 -10.80 5.36 15.40
N TYR A 347 -10.56 4.15 15.91
CA TYR A 347 -11.60 3.11 16.02
C TYR A 347 -12.72 3.53 16.98
N THR A 348 -12.36 4.21 18.08
CA THR A 348 -13.33 4.73 19.05
C THR A 348 -14.20 5.80 18.40
N ALA A 349 -13.61 6.77 17.67
CA ALA A 349 -14.34 7.80 16.95
C ALA A 349 -15.28 7.18 15.89
N ALA A 350 -14.79 6.22 15.10
CA ALA A 350 -15.61 5.51 14.13
C ALA A 350 -16.83 4.86 14.79
N SER A 351 -16.64 4.13 15.87
CA SER A 351 -17.73 3.45 16.59
C SER A 351 -18.70 4.42 17.27
N HIS A 352 -18.26 5.64 17.60
CA HIS A 352 -19.09 6.66 18.23
C HIS A 352 -20.03 7.36 17.22
N TYR A 353 -19.52 7.68 16.03
CA TYR A 353 -20.26 8.47 15.03
C TYR A 353 -20.91 7.66 13.91
N LEU A 354 -20.56 6.39 13.74
CA LEU A 354 -21.35 5.46 12.94
C LEU A 354 -22.54 4.97 13.75
N GLN A 355 -23.69 4.74 13.10
CA GLN A 355 -24.83 4.06 13.73
C GLN A 355 -24.51 2.58 13.98
N CYS A 356 -23.59 2.30 14.92
CA CYS A 356 -23.17 0.97 15.33
C CYS A 356 -23.93 0.54 16.58
N ARG A 357 -24.28 -0.75 16.68
CA ARG A 357 -25.02 -1.31 17.82
C ARG A 357 -24.20 -2.24 18.72
N SER A 358 -22.90 -2.46 18.50
CA SER A 358 -22.21 -3.45 19.33
C SER A 358 -20.67 -3.46 19.44
N SER A 359 -19.85 -2.92 18.53
CA SER A 359 -18.40 -3.22 18.52
C SER A 359 -17.66 -2.78 19.79
N VAL A 360 -16.98 -3.73 20.46
CA VAL A 360 -16.21 -3.48 21.70
C VAL A 360 -14.69 -3.42 21.44
N SER A 361 -14.22 -4.02 20.35
CA SER A 361 -12.80 -4.08 20.00
C SER A 361 -12.55 -4.32 18.50
N VAL A 362 -11.33 -4.02 18.06
CA VAL A 362 -10.83 -4.28 16.71
C VAL A 362 -9.63 -5.22 16.79
N GLU A 363 -9.59 -6.27 15.97
CA GLU A 363 -8.45 -7.16 15.82
C GLU A 363 -7.50 -6.70 14.72
N GLU A 364 -6.27 -6.37 15.10
CA GLU A 364 -5.23 -5.97 14.17
C GLU A 364 -4.34 -7.13 13.75
N TYR A 365 -4.32 -7.40 12.46
CA TYR A 365 -3.38 -8.34 11.82
C TYR A 365 -2.20 -7.56 11.27
N ARG A 366 -1.00 -7.91 11.72
CA ARG A 366 0.25 -7.20 11.41
C ARG A 366 1.25 -8.16 10.77
N ARG A 367 2.06 -8.83 11.61
CA ARG A 367 2.88 -9.99 11.22
C ARG A 367 2.16 -11.26 11.61
N VAL A 368 1.86 -12.09 10.62
CA VAL A 368 1.09 -13.33 10.79
C VAL A 368 1.99 -14.50 10.39
N GLN A 369 2.22 -15.44 11.31
CA GLN A 369 3.09 -16.59 11.08
C GLN A 369 2.31 -17.81 10.59
N ASN A 370 1.03 -17.92 10.95
CA ASN A 370 0.16 -19.02 10.53
C ASN A 370 -1.27 -18.51 10.26
N VAL A 371 -1.99 -19.22 9.39
CA VAL A 371 -3.33 -18.84 8.90
C VAL A 371 -4.38 -18.77 10.01
N PHE A 372 -4.17 -19.49 11.12
CA PHE A 372 -5.10 -19.57 12.25
C PHE A 372 -4.74 -18.60 13.40
N GLN A 373 -3.71 -17.78 13.24
CA GLN A 373 -3.28 -16.84 14.26
C GLN A 373 -4.35 -15.77 14.46
N LYS A 374 -4.69 -15.47 15.72
CA LYS A 374 -5.58 -14.35 16.06
C LYS A 374 -4.86 -13.01 15.95
N GLY A 375 -5.60 -11.96 15.57
CA GLY A 375 -5.10 -10.60 15.57
C GLY A 375 -4.83 -10.09 17.00
N ARG A 376 -4.08 -8.99 17.12
CA ARG A 376 -3.95 -8.28 18.40
C ARG A 376 -5.22 -7.47 18.64
N GLU A 377 -5.89 -7.75 19.73
CA GLU A 377 -7.10 -7.03 20.13
C GLU A 377 -6.78 -5.62 20.63
N ILE A 378 -7.48 -4.63 20.07
CA ILE A 378 -7.44 -3.23 20.45
C ILE A 378 -8.83 -2.88 21.00
N PRO A 379 -8.99 -2.75 22.32
CA PRO A 379 -10.28 -2.38 22.91
C PRO A 379 -10.61 -0.93 22.60
N LEU A 380 -11.89 -0.59 22.46
CA LEU A 380 -12.30 0.81 22.33
C LEU A 380 -12.13 1.54 23.68
N LEU A 381 -12.01 2.87 23.60
CA LEU A 381 -11.94 3.73 24.79
C LEU A 381 -13.35 3.99 25.34
N SER A 382 -13.48 4.15 26.65
CA SER A 382 -14.66 4.81 27.22
C SER A 382 -14.67 6.28 26.80
N HIS A 383 -15.81 6.97 26.95
CA HIS A 383 -15.93 8.38 26.59
C HIS A 383 -14.87 9.25 27.28
N ASP A 384 -14.74 9.18 28.61
CA ASP A 384 -13.75 9.96 29.37
C ASP A 384 -12.30 9.68 28.94
N MET A 385 -11.98 8.42 28.63
CA MET A 385 -10.63 8.05 28.16
C MET A 385 -10.40 8.55 26.73
N ALA A 386 -11.44 8.58 25.89
CA ALA A 386 -11.36 9.09 24.54
C ALA A 386 -11.17 10.60 24.54
N GLU A 387 -11.90 11.32 25.40
CA GLU A 387 -11.78 12.77 25.59
C GLU A 387 -10.37 13.14 26.03
N SER A 388 -9.84 12.49 27.08
CA SER A 388 -8.47 12.70 27.54
C SER A 388 -7.44 12.41 26.43
N ALA A 389 -7.57 11.28 25.72
CA ALA A 389 -6.65 10.93 24.64
C ALA A 389 -6.72 11.91 23.45
N ALA A 390 -7.91 12.41 23.11
CA ALA A 390 -8.10 13.41 22.07
C ALA A 390 -7.47 14.75 22.49
N SER A 391 -7.71 15.19 23.72
CA SER A 391 -7.14 16.42 24.26
C SER A 391 -5.61 16.37 24.30
N GLU A 392 -5.02 15.29 24.83
CA GLU A 392 -3.57 15.09 24.86
C GLU A 392 -2.95 15.12 23.46
N LEU A 393 -3.56 14.43 22.50
CA LEU A 393 -3.07 14.42 21.11
C LEU A 393 -3.22 15.80 20.46
N SER A 394 -4.34 16.49 20.65
CA SER A 394 -4.62 17.83 20.14
C SER A 394 -3.59 18.85 20.64
N VAL A 395 -3.30 18.83 21.95
CA VAL A 395 -2.26 19.67 22.59
C VAL A 395 -0.88 19.33 22.03
N LEU A 396 -0.52 18.06 21.93
CA LEU A 396 0.78 17.65 21.41
C LEU A 396 0.97 18.07 19.95
N MET A 397 -0.03 17.86 19.09
CA MET A 397 0.03 18.27 17.69
C MET A 397 0.19 19.79 17.56
N SER A 398 -0.54 20.56 18.36
CA SER A 398 -0.43 22.03 18.39
C SER A 398 0.97 22.49 18.80
N ARG A 399 1.53 21.89 19.87
CA ARG A 399 2.91 22.15 20.32
C ARG A 399 3.94 21.83 19.24
N VAL A 400 3.82 20.70 18.56
CA VAL A 400 4.73 20.32 17.45
C VAL A 400 4.61 21.32 16.30
N LYS A 401 3.39 21.78 15.98
CA LYS A 401 3.14 22.76 14.91
C LYS A 401 3.79 24.12 15.20
N GLU A 402 3.81 24.55 16.45
CA GLU A 402 4.42 25.81 16.91
C GLU A 402 5.96 25.78 16.92
N THR A 403 6.57 24.60 16.74
CA THR A 403 8.03 24.50 16.68
C THR A 403 8.61 25.21 15.44
N LYS A 404 9.85 25.70 15.57
CA LYS A 404 10.63 26.27 14.46
C LYS A 404 11.20 25.20 13.50
N ILE A 405 10.86 23.94 13.71
CA ILE A 405 11.35 22.82 12.90
C ILE A 405 10.69 22.87 11.51
N PRO A 406 11.44 22.60 10.42
CA PRO A 406 10.86 22.54 9.07
C PRO A 406 9.68 21.59 8.99
N GLN A 407 8.66 21.94 8.19
CA GLN A 407 7.39 21.19 8.09
C GLN A 407 7.60 19.69 7.82
N GLN A 408 8.52 19.34 6.91
CA GLN A 408 8.87 17.96 6.56
C GLN A 408 9.37 17.11 7.74
N HIS A 409 9.89 17.74 8.80
CA HIS A 409 10.41 17.06 9.99
C HIS A 409 9.45 17.11 11.19
N ARG A 410 8.45 17.98 11.18
CA ARG A 410 7.47 18.10 12.28
C ARG A 410 6.69 16.80 12.49
N TRP A 411 6.26 16.19 11.39
CA TRP A 411 5.53 14.93 11.44
C TRP A 411 6.42 13.74 11.88
N ILE A 412 7.72 13.77 11.54
CA ILE A 412 8.71 12.79 12.05
C ILE A 412 8.86 12.97 13.57
N LEU A 413 9.00 14.22 14.04
CA LEU A 413 9.06 14.53 15.47
C LEU A 413 7.79 14.06 16.19
N LEU A 414 6.60 14.33 15.64
CA LEU A 414 5.34 13.88 16.25
C LEU A 414 5.32 12.36 16.41
N CYS A 415 5.65 11.60 15.35
CA CYS A 415 5.67 10.15 15.41
C CYS A 415 6.70 9.63 16.43
N LEU A 416 7.86 10.28 16.54
CA LEU A 416 8.88 9.95 17.53
C LEU A 416 8.38 10.19 18.96
N VAL A 417 7.74 11.34 19.21
CA VAL A 417 7.23 11.68 20.54
C VAL A 417 6.12 10.72 20.96
N LEU A 418 5.19 10.41 20.05
CA LEU A 418 4.13 9.42 20.29
C LEU A 418 4.70 8.03 20.62
N ASP A 419 5.72 7.58 19.88
CA ASP A 419 6.42 6.32 20.13
C ASP A 419 7.06 6.28 21.53
N VAL A 420 7.70 7.38 21.93
CA VAL A 420 8.35 7.49 23.24
C VAL A 420 7.34 7.52 24.38
N MET A 421 6.27 8.31 24.25
CA MET A 421 5.20 8.39 25.24
C MET A 421 4.56 7.01 25.46
N GLU A 422 4.20 6.31 24.39
CA GLU A 422 3.63 4.96 24.47
C GLU A 422 4.62 3.96 25.09
N SER A 423 5.89 4.01 24.68
CA SER A 423 6.91 3.10 25.23
C SER A 423 7.08 3.31 26.74
N ASN A 424 7.12 4.57 27.19
CA ASN A 424 7.21 4.91 28.61
C ASN A 424 5.98 4.44 29.40
N GLN A 425 4.77 4.63 28.85
CA GLN A 425 3.52 4.13 29.48
C GLN A 425 3.52 2.60 29.61
N GLN A 426 4.14 1.88 28.67
CA GLN A 426 4.30 0.43 28.73
C GLN A 426 5.50 -0.04 29.56
N GLY A 427 6.28 0.88 30.17
CA GLY A 427 7.51 0.54 30.90
C GLY A 427 8.62 -0.04 30.02
N LYS A 428 8.63 0.29 28.73
CA LYS A 428 9.60 -0.20 27.73
C LYS A 428 10.51 0.93 27.27
N LYS A 429 11.72 0.58 26.82
CA LYS A 429 12.61 1.53 26.14
C LYS A 429 12.16 1.73 24.69
N SER A 430 12.05 2.99 24.26
CA SER A 430 11.71 3.33 22.88
C SER A 430 12.90 3.07 21.94
N HIS A 431 12.67 2.26 20.90
CA HIS A 431 13.68 2.02 19.87
C HIS A 431 13.99 3.29 19.08
N THR A 432 13.00 4.16 18.85
CA THR A 432 13.22 5.40 18.11
C THR A 432 14.12 6.36 18.88
N LEU A 433 13.91 6.48 20.20
CA LEU A 433 14.77 7.25 21.09
C LEU A 433 16.17 6.67 21.18
N GLU A 434 16.32 5.36 21.38
CA GLU A 434 17.63 4.70 21.44
C GLU A 434 18.42 4.90 20.13
N THR A 435 17.74 4.80 18.99
CA THR A 435 18.35 5.02 17.67
C THR A 435 18.79 6.47 17.52
N LEU A 436 17.97 7.43 17.96
CA LEU A 436 18.31 8.86 17.98
C LEU A 436 19.53 9.15 18.88
N GLN A 437 19.62 8.50 20.05
CA GLN A 437 20.75 8.64 20.98
C GLN A 437 22.05 8.08 20.40
N ARG A 438 22.00 6.86 19.82
CA ARG A 438 23.19 6.14 19.34
C ARG A 438 23.75 6.69 18.03
N ASN A 439 22.88 7.12 17.10
CA ASN A 439 23.27 7.43 15.72
C ASN A 439 23.40 8.93 15.40
N GLY A 440 23.62 9.78 16.41
CA GLY A 440 23.96 11.21 16.22
C GLY A 440 25.29 11.48 15.49
N GLY A 441 25.91 10.45 14.91
CA GLY A 441 27.13 10.53 14.11
C GLY A 441 27.26 9.34 13.16
N SER A 442 27.03 9.58 11.87
CA SER A 442 27.40 8.74 10.71
C SER A 442 26.53 7.53 10.35
N LEU A 443 25.98 7.58 9.13
CA LEU A 443 25.43 6.45 8.37
C LEU A 443 26.59 5.57 7.86
N ALA A 444 27.48 5.10 8.73
CA ALA A 444 28.64 4.30 8.35
C ALA A 444 28.42 2.83 8.69
N THR A 445 27.63 2.15 7.87
CA THR A 445 27.96 0.78 7.49
C THR A 445 28.22 0.80 5.99
N ALA A 446 29.35 0.20 5.56
CA ALA A 446 29.99 0.31 4.23
C ALA A 446 29.05 0.80 3.12
N LYS A 447 29.44 1.89 2.41
CA LYS A 447 28.71 2.76 1.43
C LYS A 447 27.43 2.24 0.73
N ASP A 448 27.22 0.94 0.61
CA ASP A 448 26.11 0.26 -0.06
C ASP A 448 25.12 -0.49 0.86
N LYS A 449 25.26 -0.46 2.19
CA LYS A 449 24.37 -1.16 3.14
C LYS A 449 23.77 -0.22 4.20
N ILE A 450 22.62 -0.62 4.77
CA ILE A 450 21.91 0.06 5.86
C ILE A 450 21.65 -0.93 6.99
N SER A 451 21.90 -0.51 8.23
CA SER A 451 21.65 -1.35 9.41
C SER A 451 20.16 -1.57 9.67
N TRP A 452 19.84 -2.73 10.25
CA TRP A 452 18.47 -3.06 10.62
C TRP A 452 17.87 -2.14 11.69
N ASP A 453 18.69 -1.47 12.50
CA ASP A 453 18.20 -0.51 13.48
C ASP A 453 17.64 0.75 12.83
N ILE A 454 18.29 1.25 11.76
CA ILE A 454 17.79 2.39 10.97
C ILE A 454 16.57 1.99 10.15
N ILE A 455 16.56 0.77 9.58
CA ILE A 455 15.39 0.24 8.86
C ILE A 455 14.19 0.12 9.81
N HIS A 456 14.40 -0.41 11.01
CA HIS A 456 13.33 -0.54 12.00
C HIS A 456 12.88 0.82 12.53
N PHE A 457 13.80 1.77 12.77
CA PHE A 457 13.44 3.16 13.06
C PHE A 457 12.52 3.73 11.98
N SER A 458 12.86 3.49 10.71
CA SER A 458 12.03 3.94 9.58
C SER A 458 10.66 3.31 9.56
N ALA A 459 10.56 2.02 9.87
CA ALA A 459 9.28 1.34 9.99
C ALA A 459 8.42 1.91 11.14
N HIS A 460 9.01 2.27 12.29
CA HIS A 460 8.29 2.94 13.38
C HIS A 460 7.68 4.28 12.94
N ILE A 461 8.48 5.11 12.26
CA ILE A 461 7.99 6.39 11.74
C ILE A 461 6.89 6.16 10.71
N GLN A 462 7.07 5.26 9.73
CA GLN A 462 6.06 4.95 8.73
C GLN A 462 4.75 4.40 9.36
N ALA A 463 4.84 3.57 10.39
CA ALA A 463 3.68 3.08 11.14
C ALA A 463 2.92 4.22 11.83
N GLY A 464 3.65 5.17 12.44
CA GLY A 464 3.09 6.38 13.04
C GLY A 464 2.35 7.25 12.02
N TYR A 465 3.02 7.58 10.91
CA TYR A 465 2.42 8.36 9.81
C TYR A 465 1.15 7.73 9.25
N TYR A 466 1.19 6.43 8.96
CA TYR A 466 0.02 5.75 8.42
C TYR A 466 -1.11 5.63 9.46
N SER A 467 -0.77 5.55 10.76
CA SER A 467 -1.78 5.60 11.84
C SER A 467 -2.45 6.96 11.94
N LEU A 468 -1.69 8.06 11.79
CA LEU A 468 -2.24 9.41 11.69
C LEU A 468 -3.10 9.58 10.43
N ARG A 469 -2.71 8.96 9.32
CA ARG A 469 -3.52 8.92 8.09
C ARG A 469 -4.84 8.17 8.30
N ILE A 470 -4.83 7.01 8.98
CA ILE A 470 -6.05 6.29 9.36
C ILE A 470 -6.95 7.20 10.20
N LEU A 471 -6.40 7.84 11.23
CA LEU A 471 -7.16 8.78 12.07
C LEU A 471 -7.76 9.91 11.23
N ASN A 472 -6.97 10.53 10.34
CA ASN A 472 -7.44 11.60 9.47
C ASN A 472 -8.62 11.15 8.58
N GLN A 473 -8.50 9.99 7.93
CA GLN A 473 -9.55 9.46 7.05
C GLN A 473 -10.82 9.13 7.83
N VAL A 474 -10.69 8.51 9.01
CA VAL A 474 -11.83 8.20 9.86
C VAL A 474 -12.53 9.49 10.30
N LEU A 475 -11.80 10.45 10.88
CA LEU A 475 -12.40 11.71 11.35
C LEU A 475 -13.02 12.51 10.21
N SER A 476 -12.38 12.55 9.04
CA SER A 476 -12.92 13.21 7.85
C SER A 476 -14.20 12.56 7.35
N ALA A 477 -14.36 11.25 7.52
CA ALA A 477 -15.52 10.52 7.06
C ALA A 477 -16.69 10.51 8.07
N VAL A 478 -16.42 10.53 9.38
CA VAL A 478 -17.47 10.36 10.40
C VAL A 478 -17.80 11.63 11.19
N VAL A 479 -16.88 12.59 11.30
CA VAL A 479 -17.09 13.85 12.04
C VAL A 479 -17.38 14.96 11.03
N ILE A 480 -18.62 15.07 10.53
CA ILE A 480 -18.92 15.98 9.42
C ILE A 480 -19.14 17.43 9.87
N LYS A 481 -19.82 17.64 11.01
CA LYS A 481 -20.19 18.97 11.50
C LYS A 481 -19.11 19.57 12.41
N ASP A 482 -18.80 20.84 12.17
CA ASP A 482 -17.85 21.61 12.98
C ASP A 482 -18.47 22.25 14.24
N ASN A 483 -19.78 22.07 14.45
CA ASN A 483 -20.52 22.67 15.55
C ASN A 483 -21.02 21.57 16.50
N SER A 484 -20.30 21.38 17.61
CA SER A 484 -20.71 20.52 18.72
C SER A 484 -20.47 21.22 20.04
N ALA A 485 -21.26 20.86 21.05
CA ALA A 485 -21.07 21.30 22.44
C ALA A 485 -20.35 20.25 23.30
N ASP A 486 -20.01 19.10 22.71
CA ASP A 486 -19.30 18.00 23.35
C ASP A 486 -17.78 18.17 23.20
N ASP A 487 -17.06 18.15 24.32
CA ASP A 487 -15.61 18.45 24.39
C ASP A 487 -14.79 17.46 23.57
N LEU A 488 -15.12 16.15 23.63
CA LEU A 488 -14.51 15.13 22.77
C LEU A 488 -14.66 15.50 21.29
N THR A 489 -15.86 15.86 20.85
CA THR A 489 -16.11 16.23 19.45
C THR A 489 -15.27 17.45 19.05
N LEU A 490 -15.15 18.46 19.91
CA LEU A 490 -14.34 19.66 19.64
C LEU A 490 -12.86 19.32 19.46
N ASP A 491 -12.30 18.48 20.32
CA ASP A 491 -10.90 18.01 20.19
C ASP A 491 -10.70 17.19 18.92
N LEU A 492 -11.65 16.31 18.57
CA LEU A 492 -11.59 15.55 17.32
C LEU A 492 -11.66 16.44 16.07
N ILE A 493 -12.47 17.51 16.08
CA ILE A 493 -12.51 18.51 15.01
C ILE A 493 -11.16 19.22 14.89
N GLN A 494 -10.56 19.61 16.02
CA GLN A 494 -9.25 20.26 16.03
C GLN A 494 -8.15 19.33 15.51
N ILE A 495 -8.14 18.06 15.94
CA ILE A 495 -7.22 17.04 15.42
C ILE A 495 -7.40 16.88 13.91
N ARG A 496 -8.65 16.74 13.42
CA ARG A 496 -8.95 16.63 11.99
C ARG A 496 -8.40 17.83 11.20
N ARG A 497 -8.57 19.04 11.73
CA ARG A 497 -8.02 20.26 11.12
C ARG A 497 -6.49 20.24 11.07
N LEU A 498 -5.82 19.83 12.13
CA LEU A 498 -4.36 19.70 12.15
C LEU A 498 -3.87 18.60 11.20
N LEU A 499 -4.59 17.49 11.11
CA LEU A 499 -4.30 16.37 10.20
C LEU A 499 -4.57 16.69 8.73
N SER A 500 -5.31 17.74 8.40
CA SER A 500 -5.47 18.20 7.02
C SER A 500 -4.15 18.67 6.38
N GLU A 501 -3.15 19.00 7.19
CA GLU A 501 -1.78 19.34 6.76
C GLU A 501 -0.86 18.12 6.63
N LEU A 502 -1.37 16.90 6.86
CA LEU A 502 -0.61 15.67 6.71
C LEU A 502 -0.23 15.48 5.22
N PRO A 503 1.05 15.23 4.89
CA PRO A 503 1.47 15.10 3.51
C PRO A 503 0.82 13.88 2.82
N PRO A 504 0.61 13.92 1.50
CA PRO A 504 0.19 12.76 0.72
C PRO A 504 1.27 11.67 0.75
N LEU A 505 0.91 10.44 0.36
CA LEU A 505 1.86 9.31 0.38
C LEU A 505 3.08 9.51 -0.52
N SER A 506 2.96 10.31 -1.59
CA SER A 506 4.09 10.68 -2.46
C SER A 506 5.20 11.45 -1.73
N GLU A 507 4.86 12.10 -0.62
CA GLU A 507 5.75 12.93 0.20
C GLU A 507 6.05 12.30 1.57
N PHE A 508 5.62 11.04 1.81
CA PHE A 508 5.96 10.34 3.04
C PHE A 508 7.49 10.24 3.18
N PRO A 509 8.05 10.56 4.36
CA PRO A 509 9.48 10.59 4.53
C PRO A 509 10.04 9.18 4.38
N ASP A 510 10.98 9.01 3.45
CA ASP A 510 11.71 7.76 3.28
C ASP A 510 12.84 7.63 4.29
N ILE A 511 13.55 6.50 4.22
CA ILE A 511 14.69 6.21 5.11
C ILE A 511 15.82 7.24 4.98
N CYS A 512 15.95 7.94 3.84
CA CYS A 512 16.95 8.98 3.64
C CYS A 512 16.57 10.25 4.40
N VAL A 513 15.35 10.76 4.22
CA VAL A 513 14.84 11.95 4.93
C VAL A 513 14.88 11.74 6.44
N GLN A 514 14.52 10.55 6.90
CA GLN A 514 14.53 10.19 8.31
C GLN A 514 15.96 10.02 8.86
N SER A 515 16.89 9.48 8.07
CA SER A 515 18.29 9.44 8.45
C SER A 515 18.89 10.84 8.55
N ASP A 516 18.50 11.75 7.67
CA ASP A 516 18.93 13.15 7.72
C ASP A 516 18.35 13.85 8.96
N PHE A 517 17.09 13.60 9.31
CA PHE A 517 16.49 14.04 10.57
C PHE A 517 17.31 13.62 11.81
N ILE A 518 17.80 12.38 11.86
CA ILE A 518 18.67 11.91 12.96
C ILE A 518 19.96 12.73 13.01
N LYS A 519 20.60 13.00 11.86
CA LYS A 519 21.87 13.75 11.79
C LYS A 519 21.71 15.18 12.29
N ILE A 520 20.65 15.87 11.86
CA ILE A 520 20.40 17.27 12.21
C ILE A 520 19.63 17.44 13.53
N SER A 521 19.36 16.35 14.26
CA SER A 521 18.56 16.36 15.49
C SER A 521 19.06 17.32 16.58
N LYS A 522 20.39 17.51 16.67
CA LYS A 522 21.00 18.48 17.58
C LYS A 522 20.70 19.93 17.17
N GLU A 523 20.82 20.23 15.88
CA GLU A 523 20.57 21.56 15.30
C GLU A 523 19.09 21.93 15.41
N LEU A 524 18.20 20.94 15.22
CA LEU A 524 16.75 21.10 15.38
C LEU A 524 16.27 21.18 16.83
N GLN A 525 17.19 21.13 17.82
CA GLN A 525 16.86 21.16 19.26
C GLN A 525 15.84 20.09 19.68
N ILE A 526 15.84 18.92 19.03
CA ILE A 526 14.88 17.83 19.29
C ILE A 526 14.92 17.39 20.76
N TRP A 527 16.13 17.31 21.33
CA TRP A 527 16.34 16.95 22.73
C TRP A 527 15.67 17.92 23.71
N ARG A 528 15.68 19.21 23.38
CA ARG A 528 15.02 20.24 24.20
C ARG A 528 13.51 20.04 24.17
N PHE A 529 12.93 19.83 22.99
CA PHE A 529 11.50 19.55 22.85
C PHE A 529 11.08 18.30 23.62
N LEU A 530 11.84 17.21 23.49
CA LEU A 530 11.58 15.97 24.23
C LEU A 530 11.64 16.20 25.77
N SER A 531 12.59 17.01 26.25
CA SER A 531 12.65 17.40 27.67
C SER A 531 11.42 18.20 28.11
N GLU A 532 10.93 19.11 27.26
CA GLU A 532 9.70 19.89 27.52
C GLU A 532 8.43 19.02 27.46
N CYS A 533 8.49 17.84 26.88
CA CYS A 533 7.45 16.80 26.93
C CYS A 533 7.58 15.87 28.15
N ASN A 534 8.43 16.21 29.14
CA ASN A 534 8.73 15.40 30.33
C ASN A 534 9.28 14.00 30.01
N ILE A 535 10.03 13.85 28.92
CA ILE A 535 10.69 12.59 28.55
C ILE A 535 12.08 12.57 29.20
N THR A 536 12.30 11.63 30.14
CA THR A 536 13.56 11.48 30.87
C THR A 536 14.65 10.82 30.01
N PHE A 537 15.88 11.35 30.06
CA PHE A 537 17.02 10.79 29.33
C PHE A 537 18.01 10.10 30.29
N GLU A 538 18.38 8.85 30.01
CA GLU A 538 19.62 8.27 30.54
C GLU A 538 20.79 8.83 29.70
N GLN A 539 21.38 9.97 30.10
CA GLN A 539 22.57 10.49 29.43
C GLN A 539 23.83 9.70 29.85
N ALA A 540 24.33 8.85 28.97
CA ALA A 540 25.74 8.47 28.96
C ALA A 540 26.51 9.46 28.07
N PHE A 541 26.96 10.58 28.64
CA PHE A 541 28.01 11.37 27.98
C PHE A 541 29.33 10.62 28.09
N PRO A 542 30.06 10.35 26.99
CA PRO A 542 31.47 10.04 27.09
C PRO A 542 32.15 11.29 27.68
N ARG A 543 32.65 11.20 28.91
CA ARG A 543 33.55 12.23 29.44
C ARG A 543 34.74 12.32 28.48
N GLU A 544 35.00 13.51 27.95
CA GLU A 544 36.28 13.79 27.32
C GLU A 544 37.39 13.42 28.32
N PRO A 545 38.41 12.65 27.94
CA PRO A 545 39.53 12.40 28.82
C PRO A 545 40.26 13.74 29.04
N GLU A 546 40.32 14.14 30.32
CA GLU A 546 41.06 15.30 30.78
C GLU A 546 42.49 15.27 30.23
N ARG A 547 42.88 16.41 29.65
CA ARG A 547 44.25 16.70 29.21
C ARG A 547 45.20 16.61 30.40
N SER A 548 45.98 15.53 30.48
CA SER A 548 47.23 15.52 31.23
C SER A 548 48.38 16.04 30.35
N ARG A 549 49.13 17.00 30.88
CA ARG A 549 50.21 17.72 30.21
C ARG A 549 51.57 17.07 30.48
N HIS A 550 52.38 17.01 29.40
CA HIS A 550 53.85 17.00 29.28
C HIS A 550 54.66 15.69 29.49
N PRO A 551 55.89 15.55 28.91
CA PRO A 551 56.63 16.46 28.01
C PRO A 551 57.15 15.84 26.69
N ILE A 552 57.67 16.74 25.87
CA ILE A 552 58.26 16.62 24.52
C ILE A 552 59.54 15.76 24.51
N GLN A 553 59.70 14.94 23.47
CA GLN A 553 61.01 14.59 22.90
C GLN A 553 60.98 14.68 21.37
N GLU A 554 61.88 15.52 20.86
CA GLU A 554 62.18 15.71 19.44
C GLU A 554 62.82 14.45 18.83
N ARG A 555 62.50 14.14 17.55
CA ARG A 555 63.52 14.01 16.50
C ARG A 555 62.94 13.77 15.09
N LYS A 556 63.35 14.69 14.19
CA LYS A 556 63.81 14.52 12.80
C LYS A 556 62.83 14.07 11.70
N GLN A 557 62.48 15.09 10.89
CA GLN A 557 62.53 15.15 9.42
C GLN A 557 62.84 13.86 8.64
N ASN A 558 62.02 13.58 7.63
CA ASN A 558 62.52 13.58 6.25
C ASN A 558 61.43 13.95 5.23
N LYS A 559 61.81 14.91 4.37
CA LYS A 559 61.09 15.39 3.19
C LYS A 559 61.30 14.45 2.00
N SER A 560 60.24 14.19 1.26
CA SER A 560 60.21 14.16 -0.22
C SER A 560 58.73 14.22 -0.60
N GLY A 561 58.20 15.14 -1.40
CA GLY A 561 58.77 15.85 -2.54
C GLY A 561 58.13 15.28 -3.80
N GLY A 562 57.11 15.94 -4.34
CA GLY A 562 56.43 15.52 -5.56
C GLY A 562 55.09 16.21 -5.81
N GLU A 563 55.12 17.50 -6.12
CA GLU A 563 54.02 18.19 -6.83
C GLU A 563 54.03 17.76 -8.30
N LEU A 564 52.85 17.59 -8.90
CA LEU A 564 52.63 17.85 -10.31
C LEU A 564 51.19 18.35 -10.53
N HIS A 565 51.12 19.59 -11.02
CA HIS A 565 49.93 20.27 -11.51
C HIS A 565 49.30 19.55 -12.72
N GLY A 566 47.97 19.61 -12.83
CA GLY A 566 47.22 19.16 -13.99
C GLY A 566 45.84 19.82 -14.10
N VAL A 567 45.80 20.92 -14.83
CA VAL A 567 44.69 21.86 -15.11
C VAL A 567 43.46 21.23 -15.78
N ASN A 568 42.28 21.66 -15.33
CA ASN A 568 40.96 21.82 -15.99
C ASN A 568 40.70 21.19 -17.37
N LYS A 569 39.50 20.57 -17.50
CA LYS A 569 38.58 20.81 -18.63
C LYS A 569 37.13 20.42 -18.29
N LYS A 570 36.23 21.41 -18.34
CA LYS A 570 34.77 21.23 -18.53
C LYS A 570 34.52 20.64 -19.94
N PRO A 571 33.43 19.89 -20.13
CA PRO A 571 32.21 20.44 -20.73
C PRO A 571 30.97 19.92 -19.97
N GLY A 572 29.76 20.46 -20.04
CA GLY A 572 29.10 21.38 -20.93
C GLY A 572 27.62 21.04 -20.79
N LYS A 573 26.82 21.98 -20.27
CA LYS A 573 25.35 21.88 -20.20
C LYS A 573 24.79 21.47 -21.56
N LYS A 574 23.99 20.40 -21.63
CA LYS A 574 23.06 20.16 -22.72
C LYS A 574 21.65 19.92 -22.18
N SER A 575 20.78 20.77 -22.73
CA SER A 575 19.33 20.85 -22.71
C SER A 575 18.57 19.54 -22.46
N ASN A 576 17.56 19.66 -21.59
CA ASN A 576 16.41 18.77 -21.49
C ASN A 576 15.83 18.47 -22.88
N ASN A 577 15.66 17.19 -23.18
CA ASN A 577 14.54 16.73 -23.99
C ASN A 577 14.11 15.35 -23.46
N THR A 578 12.92 15.33 -22.88
CA THR A 578 12.26 14.17 -22.28
C THR A 578 11.69 13.28 -23.39
N ASN A 579 12.42 12.23 -23.77
CA ASN A 579 11.83 11.09 -24.45
C ASN A 579 11.96 9.90 -23.47
N ARG A 580 10.98 9.80 -22.56
CA ARG A 580 10.84 8.64 -21.67
C ARG A 580 10.47 7.44 -22.55
N GLY A 581 11.16 6.31 -22.36
CA GLY A 581 10.92 5.09 -23.12
C GLY A 581 9.49 4.62 -22.90
N ASN A 582 8.83 4.17 -23.97
CA ASN A 582 7.45 3.76 -23.93
C ASN A 582 7.24 2.58 -22.95
N MET A 583 6.37 2.79 -21.95
CA MET A 583 6.02 1.82 -20.92
C MET A 583 5.32 0.55 -21.44
N PHE A 584 4.74 0.61 -22.64
CA PHE A 584 4.08 -0.52 -23.31
C PHE A 584 5.06 -1.36 -24.16
N ASN A 585 6.23 -0.84 -24.51
CA ASN A 585 7.26 -1.60 -25.25
C ASN A 585 7.99 -2.64 -24.38
N ILE A 586 7.80 -2.61 -23.06
CA ILE A 586 8.44 -3.52 -22.11
C ILE A 586 7.69 -4.86 -22.02
N LEU A 587 6.48 -4.90 -22.58
CA LEU A 587 5.59 -6.06 -22.60
C LEU A 587 5.63 -6.80 -23.94
N SER A 588 6.36 -6.30 -24.95
CA SER A 588 6.59 -7.02 -26.20
C SER A 588 7.43 -8.28 -25.93
N ILE A 589 6.74 -9.42 -25.85
CA ILE A 589 7.35 -10.71 -26.14
C ILE A 589 7.37 -10.81 -27.67
N ASP A 590 8.30 -10.10 -28.31
CA ASP A 590 8.73 -10.53 -29.64
C ASP A 590 9.50 -11.84 -29.43
N ARG A 591 8.81 -12.96 -29.68
CA ARG A 591 9.41 -14.22 -30.08
C ARG A 591 8.85 -14.65 -31.42
#